data_AF-A0A1D9LCK4-F1
#
_entry.id   AF-A0A1D9LCK4-F1
#
_cell.length_a   1.000
_cell.length_b   1.000
_cell.length_c   1.000
_cell.angle_alpha   90.00
_cell.angle_beta   90.00
_cell.angle_gamma   90.00
#
_symmetry.space_group_name_H-M   'P 1'
#
loop_
_entity.id
_entity.type
_entity.pdbx_description
1 polymer ?
#
loop_
_entity_poly.entity_id
_entity_poly.type
_entity_poly.pdbx_seq_one_letter_code
_entity_poly.pdbx_strand_id
1 'polypeptide(L)'
;MLAWRGLASAASLEAPPLSGHYYLQDVRELGAELLLKPDGSFEWGMSYGAVDQYAQGSWKALGGKVELHSAAQETAPIFRLFRDEEFRIRRPAEEGSWLAIVGMPGAGPMAGVEVSFQSRSGKVLTAVTDRNGDAMVSAPEGETWSRAGLRRSGGKDQAQWFDVPEERSAQRLAAFAVDDPAYLRLPPFQNLILTVRKDGKLEVDDGAGRMVYARQNAGKEE
;
A
#
# COMPACT_ATOMS: atom_id res chain seq x y z
N MET A 1 26.15 -63.99 -3.56
CA MET A 1 25.56 -63.16 -4.63
C MET A 1 24.08 -62.97 -4.34
N LEU A 2 23.66 -61.83 -3.79
CA LEU A 2 22.26 -61.37 -3.88
C LEU A 2 22.29 -59.87 -4.15
N ALA A 3 21.56 -59.46 -5.18
CA ALA A 3 21.62 -58.16 -5.83
C ALA A 3 20.82 -57.09 -5.07
N TRP A 4 21.43 -55.92 -4.88
CA TRP A 4 20.74 -54.70 -4.45
C TRP A 4 20.14 -54.03 -5.68
N ARG A 5 18.81 -53.90 -5.75
CA ARG A 5 18.15 -53.04 -6.74
C ARG A 5 18.21 -51.60 -6.23
N GLY A 6 18.94 -50.74 -6.94
CA GLY A 6 18.90 -49.30 -6.75
C GLY A 6 17.52 -48.76 -7.13
N LEU A 7 16.86 -48.09 -6.19
CA LEU A 7 15.78 -47.16 -6.51
C LEU A 7 16.43 -45.93 -7.15
N ALA A 8 16.20 -45.74 -8.44
CA ALA A 8 16.52 -44.49 -9.11
C ALA A 8 15.64 -43.40 -8.49
N SER A 9 16.25 -42.49 -7.74
CA SER A 9 15.60 -41.25 -7.34
C SER A 9 15.38 -40.42 -8.60
N ALA A 10 14.12 -40.19 -8.97
CA ALA A 10 13.79 -39.15 -9.93
C ALA A 10 14.28 -37.83 -9.35
N ALA A 11 15.32 -37.25 -9.94
CA ALA A 11 15.68 -35.87 -9.66
C ALA A 11 14.51 -35.00 -10.13
N SER A 12 13.75 -34.45 -9.18
CA SER A 12 13.00 -33.24 -9.44
C SER A 12 14.00 -32.24 -9.99
N LEU A 13 13.80 -31.77 -11.21
CA LEU A 13 14.42 -30.52 -11.67
C LEU A 13 13.93 -29.45 -10.71
N GLU A 14 14.69 -29.20 -9.65
CA GLU A 14 14.50 -28.03 -8.82
C GLU A 14 14.55 -26.85 -9.78
N ALA A 15 13.43 -26.12 -9.87
CA ALA A 15 13.44 -24.84 -10.52
C ALA A 15 14.63 -24.04 -9.95
N PRO A 16 15.39 -23.31 -10.79
CA PRO A 16 16.48 -22.47 -10.28
C PRO A 16 15.97 -21.67 -9.08
N PRO A 17 16.78 -21.48 -8.02
CA PRO A 17 16.34 -20.69 -6.89
C PRO A 17 15.91 -19.32 -7.42
N LEU A 18 14.60 -19.05 -7.34
CA LEU A 18 13.96 -17.85 -7.87
C LEU A 18 14.41 -16.59 -7.13
N SER A 19 15.05 -16.75 -5.97
CA SER A 19 15.72 -15.66 -5.29
C SER A 19 16.80 -15.05 -6.20
N GLY A 20 16.77 -13.75 -6.42
CA GLY A 20 17.71 -13.03 -7.27
C GLY A 20 17.23 -11.60 -7.53
N HIS A 21 18.12 -10.81 -8.13
CA HIS A 21 17.77 -9.48 -8.61
C HIS A 21 17.31 -9.57 -10.07
N TYR A 22 16.19 -8.96 -10.39
CA TYR A 22 15.59 -8.95 -11.71
C TYR A 22 15.36 -7.51 -12.17
N TYR A 23 15.72 -7.23 -13.42
CA TYR A 23 15.53 -5.93 -14.05
C TYR A 23 14.54 -6.03 -15.19
N LEU A 24 13.64 -5.05 -15.27
CA LEU A 24 12.72 -4.92 -16.38
C LEU A 24 13.50 -4.74 -17.69
N GLN A 25 13.06 -5.45 -18.73
CA GLN A 25 13.70 -5.46 -20.04
C GLN A 25 12.84 -4.77 -21.10
N ASP A 26 13.48 -4.36 -22.19
CA ASP A 26 12.85 -3.94 -23.44
C ASP A 26 11.88 -2.75 -23.34
N VAL A 27 12.10 -1.87 -22.34
CA VAL A 27 11.35 -0.62 -22.15
C VAL A 27 12.31 0.57 -22.05
N ARG A 28 11.93 1.70 -22.64
CA ARG A 28 12.82 2.87 -22.79
C ARG A 28 12.56 3.99 -21.77
N GLU A 29 11.32 4.12 -21.30
CA GLU A 29 10.86 5.25 -20.48
C GLU A 29 10.46 4.83 -19.06
N LEU A 30 10.57 3.54 -18.75
CA LEU A 30 10.15 2.94 -17.50
C LEU A 30 11.26 2.03 -17.01
N GLY A 31 11.75 2.27 -15.81
CA GLY A 31 12.69 1.39 -15.13
C GLY A 31 11.95 0.65 -14.02
N ALA A 32 12.15 -0.65 -13.88
CA ALA A 32 11.70 -1.38 -12.70
C ALA A 32 12.69 -2.48 -12.31
N GLU A 33 12.80 -2.71 -11.01
CA GLU A 33 13.63 -3.75 -10.43
C GLU A 33 12.85 -4.55 -9.39
N LEU A 34 13.18 -5.84 -9.28
CA LEU A 34 12.59 -6.78 -8.34
C LEU A 34 13.70 -7.62 -7.71
N LEU A 35 13.88 -7.50 -6.41
CA LEU A 35 14.74 -8.36 -5.62
C LEU A 35 13.88 -9.40 -4.90
N LEU A 36 14.05 -10.68 -5.23
CA LEU A 36 13.51 -11.81 -4.48
C LEU A 36 14.61 -12.33 -3.54
N LYS A 37 14.43 -12.22 -2.23
CA LYS A 37 15.41 -12.69 -1.25
C LYS A 37 15.16 -14.15 -0.87
N PRO A 38 16.20 -14.94 -0.53
CA PRO A 38 16.05 -16.35 -0.14
C PRO A 38 15.19 -16.59 1.11
N ASP A 39 15.03 -15.59 1.97
CA ASP A 39 14.21 -15.64 3.19
C ASP A 39 12.70 -15.51 2.92
N GLY A 40 12.30 -15.37 1.66
CA GLY A 40 10.90 -15.18 1.26
C GLY A 40 10.44 -13.72 1.31
N SER A 41 11.33 -12.75 1.52
CA SER A 41 11.03 -11.32 1.39
C SER A 41 11.36 -10.77 0.00
N PHE A 42 10.68 -9.72 -0.44
CA PHE A 42 10.96 -9.03 -1.70
C PHE A 42 11.09 -7.52 -1.53
N GLU A 43 11.80 -6.90 -2.47
CA GLU A 43 11.79 -5.46 -2.72
C GLU A 43 11.51 -5.22 -4.20
N TRP A 44 10.70 -4.21 -4.50
CA TRP A 44 10.31 -3.85 -5.85
C TRP A 44 10.31 -2.33 -5.98
N GLY A 45 10.87 -1.81 -7.05
CA GLY A 45 10.90 -0.39 -7.37
C GLY A 45 10.54 -0.17 -8.83
N MET A 46 9.85 0.93 -9.13
CA MET A 46 9.57 1.36 -10.49
C MET A 46 9.62 2.88 -10.60
N SER A 47 10.28 3.38 -11.63
CA SER A 47 10.38 4.79 -11.96
C SER A 47 9.83 5.03 -13.36
N TYR A 48 8.92 5.98 -13.48
CA TYR A 48 8.37 6.45 -14.76
C TYR A 48 8.18 7.97 -14.70
N GLY A 49 8.92 8.71 -15.54
CA GLY A 49 8.93 10.16 -15.50
C GLY A 49 9.36 10.69 -14.12
N ALA A 50 8.47 11.44 -13.45
CA ALA A 50 8.67 11.97 -12.10
C ALA A 50 8.00 11.13 -10.99
N VAL A 51 7.53 9.93 -11.32
CA VAL A 51 6.83 9.04 -10.39
C VAL A 51 7.73 7.86 -10.04
N ASP A 52 8.07 7.77 -8.76
CA ASP A 52 8.75 6.62 -8.16
C ASP A 52 7.77 5.83 -7.30
N GLN A 53 7.72 4.53 -7.51
CA GLN A 53 6.89 3.59 -6.77
C GLN A 53 7.77 2.54 -6.11
N TYR A 54 7.37 2.10 -4.91
CA TYR A 54 8.10 1.11 -4.15
C TYR A 54 7.14 0.16 -3.44
N ALA A 55 7.48 -1.12 -3.42
CA ALA A 55 6.81 -2.15 -2.64
C ALA A 55 7.85 -3.07 -1.99
N GLN A 56 7.56 -3.53 -0.78
CA GLN A 56 8.31 -4.59 -0.12
C GLN A 56 7.31 -5.52 0.56
N GLY A 57 7.70 -6.76 0.82
CA GLY A 57 6.82 -7.71 1.50
C GLY A 57 7.32 -9.14 1.42
N SER A 58 6.38 -10.08 1.33
CA SER A 58 6.71 -11.51 1.21
C SER A 58 6.42 -12.03 -0.19
N TRP A 59 7.16 -13.04 -0.62
CA TRP A 59 6.91 -13.75 -1.87
C TRP A 59 6.90 -15.26 -1.67
N LYS A 60 6.19 -15.93 -2.56
CA LYS A 60 6.17 -17.41 -2.64
C LYS A 60 6.11 -17.86 -4.09
N ALA A 61 6.72 -19.00 -4.36
CA ALA A 61 6.60 -19.67 -5.65
C ALA A 61 5.55 -20.79 -5.56
N LEU A 62 4.56 -20.78 -6.45
CA LEU A 62 3.54 -21.83 -6.51
C LEU A 62 3.08 -22.02 -7.95
N GLY A 63 3.10 -23.27 -8.44
CA GLY A 63 2.49 -23.63 -9.72
C GLY A 63 3.01 -22.85 -10.94
N GLY A 64 4.32 -22.57 -11.00
CA GLY A 64 4.93 -21.79 -12.08
C GLY A 64 4.67 -20.28 -11.99
N LYS A 65 4.27 -19.78 -10.82
CA LYS A 65 4.06 -18.37 -10.53
C LYS A 65 4.90 -17.93 -9.35
N VAL A 66 5.22 -16.64 -9.31
CA VAL A 66 5.70 -15.91 -8.15
C VAL A 66 4.59 -14.98 -7.71
N GLU A 67 4.11 -15.16 -6.48
CA GLU A 67 3.13 -14.27 -5.86
C GLU A 67 3.87 -13.34 -4.89
N LEU A 68 3.78 -12.04 -5.12
CA LEU A 68 4.26 -10.99 -4.22
C LEU A 68 3.09 -10.47 -3.39
N HIS A 69 3.29 -10.39 -2.09
CA HIS A 69 2.34 -9.84 -1.13
C HIS A 69 2.99 -8.67 -0.41
N SER A 70 2.62 -7.45 -0.77
CA SER A 70 3.18 -6.24 -0.15
C SER A 70 2.87 -6.23 1.34
N ALA A 71 3.89 -5.94 2.15
CA ALA A 71 3.70 -5.73 3.57
C ALA A 71 2.73 -4.58 3.78
N ALA A 72 1.69 -4.82 4.57
CA ALA A 72 1.01 -3.71 5.22
C ALA A 72 2.04 -3.00 6.09
N GLN A 73 1.95 -1.68 6.18
CA GLN A 73 2.78 -0.94 7.11
C GLN A 73 2.40 -1.37 8.54
N GLU A 74 3.30 -2.13 9.17
CA GLU A 74 3.01 -2.81 10.44
C GLU A 74 2.84 -1.83 11.61
N THR A 75 3.49 -0.67 11.54
CA THR A 75 3.30 0.38 12.53
C THR A 75 2.01 1.13 12.26
N ALA A 76 1.09 1.06 13.22
CA ALA A 76 -0.12 1.87 13.23
C ALA A 76 0.24 3.36 13.08
N PRO A 77 -0.41 4.10 12.16
CA PRO A 77 -0.14 5.53 12.05
C PRO A 77 -0.47 6.26 13.33
N ILE A 78 0.36 7.21 13.75
CA ILE A 78 0.05 8.10 14.87
C ILE A 78 -0.59 9.36 14.29
N PHE A 79 -1.83 9.62 14.68
CA PHE A 79 -2.59 10.76 14.19
C PHE A 79 -2.60 11.90 15.20
N ARG A 80 -2.79 13.11 14.69
CA ARG A 80 -3.10 14.30 15.48
C ARG A 80 -4.07 15.19 14.71
N LEU A 81 -4.73 16.12 15.38
CA LEU A 81 -5.44 17.19 14.66
C LEU A 81 -4.45 18.09 13.91
N PHE A 82 -4.86 18.59 12.75
CA PHE A 82 -4.16 19.70 12.09
C PHE A 82 -4.14 20.92 13.02
N ARG A 83 -2.98 21.58 13.08
CA ARG A 83 -2.84 22.89 13.73
C ARG A 83 -3.50 23.95 12.87
N ASP A 84 -3.85 25.09 13.46
CA ASP A 84 -4.55 26.16 12.75
C ASP A 84 -3.74 26.71 11.57
N GLU A 85 -2.40 26.72 11.67
CA GLU A 85 -1.52 27.15 10.58
C GLU A 85 -1.41 26.11 9.45
N GLU A 86 -1.66 24.83 9.74
CA GLU A 86 -1.62 23.73 8.77
C GLU A 86 -2.95 23.59 8.03
N PHE A 87 -4.04 24.07 8.63
CA PHE A 87 -5.39 24.02 8.07
C PHE A 87 -5.67 25.14 7.05
N ARG A 88 -4.64 25.89 6.64
CA ARG A 88 -4.84 27.11 5.85
C ARG A 88 -5.57 26.80 4.53
N ILE A 89 -6.81 27.31 4.48
CA ILE A 89 -7.71 27.38 3.32
C ILE A 89 -8.30 26.02 2.93
N ARG A 90 -9.41 25.67 3.58
CA ARG A 90 -10.36 24.67 3.07
C ARG A 90 -11.78 25.21 3.20
N ARG A 91 -12.57 25.09 2.13
CA ARG A 91 -13.98 25.50 2.13
C ARG A 91 -14.75 24.57 3.09
N PRO A 92 -15.78 25.08 3.78
CA PRO A 92 -16.69 24.22 4.52
C PRO A 92 -17.19 23.07 3.64
N ALA A 93 -17.42 21.90 4.23
CA ALA A 93 -18.02 20.80 3.49
C ALA A 93 -19.44 21.19 3.04
N GLU A 94 -19.94 20.56 1.98
CA GLU A 94 -21.29 20.80 1.48
C GLU A 94 -22.32 20.57 2.60
N GLU A 95 -23.42 21.33 2.57
CA GLU A 95 -24.52 21.08 3.51
C GLU A 95 -25.00 19.64 3.41
N GLY A 96 -25.29 19.00 4.55
CA GLY A 96 -25.66 17.59 4.59
C GLY A 96 -24.48 16.61 4.47
N SER A 97 -23.23 17.07 4.48
CA SER A 97 -22.03 16.20 4.49
C SER A 97 -21.09 16.52 5.66
N TRP A 98 -20.33 15.52 6.10
CA TRP A 98 -19.13 15.72 6.93
C TRP A 98 -17.90 15.22 6.18
N LEU A 99 -16.84 16.01 6.21
CA LEU A 99 -15.58 15.73 5.51
C LEU A 99 -14.43 15.66 6.51
N ALA A 100 -13.75 14.52 6.54
CA ALA A 100 -12.47 14.35 7.21
C ALA A 100 -11.35 14.32 6.18
N ILE A 101 -10.23 14.95 6.51
CA ILE A 101 -9.07 15.01 5.63
C ILE A 101 -7.87 14.49 6.39
N VAL A 102 -7.13 13.56 5.79
CA VAL A 102 -5.98 12.93 6.43
C VAL A 102 -4.76 13.06 5.53
N GLY A 103 -3.63 13.46 6.09
CA GLY A 103 -2.40 13.66 5.32
C GLY A 103 -1.25 14.16 6.17
N MET A 104 -0.14 14.51 5.54
CA MET A 104 0.99 15.17 6.18
C MET A 104 1.08 16.61 5.67
N PRO A 105 1.07 17.61 6.57
CA PRO A 105 1.30 19.00 6.21
C PRO A 105 2.59 19.17 5.39
N GLY A 106 2.48 19.78 4.21
CA GLY A 106 3.61 20.04 3.33
C GLY A 106 4.12 18.85 2.50
N ALA A 107 3.66 17.62 2.74
CA ALA A 107 4.11 16.44 1.99
C ALA A 107 3.01 15.80 1.14
N GLY A 108 1.77 15.73 1.61
CA GLY A 108 0.67 15.22 0.78
C GLY A 108 -0.43 14.46 1.55
N PRO A 109 -1.42 13.93 0.81
CA PRO A 109 -2.56 13.22 1.38
C PRO A 109 -2.21 11.80 1.85
N MET A 110 -3.00 11.28 2.77
CA MET A 110 -2.92 9.89 3.25
C MET A 110 -4.23 9.15 2.95
N ALA A 111 -4.18 8.29 1.95
CA ALA A 111 -5.27 7.40 1.57
C ALA A 111 -5.33 6.15 2.48
N GLY A 112 -6.47 5.45 2.48
CA GLY A 112 -6.62 4.18 3.19
C GLY A 112 -6.74 4.31 4.71
N VAL A 113 -7.18 5.46 5.21
CA VAL A 113 -7.51 5.68 6.63
C VAL A 113 -9.01 5.52 6.80
N GLU A 114 -9.44 4.59 7.64
CA GLU A 114 -10.84 4.52 8.06
C GLU A 114 -11.09 5.62 9.11
N VAL A 115 -12.07 6.48 8.81
CA VAL A 115 -12.52 7.55 9.69
C VAL A 115 -13.91 7.22 10.20
N SER A 116 -14.06 7.16 11.52
CA SER A 116 -15.32 7.06 12.25
C SER A 116 -15.80 8.46 12.64
N PHE A 117 -16.89 8.91 12.05
CA PHE A 117 -17.55 10.17 12.33
C PHE A 117 -18.62 9.96 13.41
N GLN A 118 -18.35 10.39 14.63
CA GLN A 118 -19.31 10.32 15.73
C GLN A 118 -20.07 11.63 15.87
N SER A 119 -21.40 11.57 15.85
CA SER A 119 -22.27 12.71 16.08
C SER A 119 -22.37 13.08 17.56
N ARG A 120 -22.92 14.26 17.85
CA ARG A 120 -23.24 14.69 19.23
C ARG A 120 -24.19 13.73 19.96
N SER A 121 -25.14 13.10 19.25
CA SER A 121 -26.01 12.07 19.83
C SER A 121 -25.35 10.68 19.97
N GLY A 122 -24.12 10.51 19.48
CA GLY A 122 -23.36 9.27 19.57
C GLY A 122 -23.48 8.35 18.35
N LYS A 123 -24.24 8.72 17.31
CA LYS A 123 -24.29 7.96 16.04
C LYS A 123 -22.92 7.93 15.39
N VAL A 124 -22.49 6.77 14.89
CA VAL A 124 -21.20 6.63 14.21
C VAL A 124 -21.42 6.23 12.75
N LEU A 125 -20.83 6.99 11.85
CA LEU A 125 -20.71 6.67 10.43
C LEU A 125 -19.24 6.44 10.09
N THR A 126 -18.94 5.65 9.07
CA THR A 126 -17.56 5.37 8.67
C THR A 126 -17.34 5.60 7.18
N ALA A 127 -16.19 6.16 6.82
CA ALA A 127 -15.69 6.24 5.45
C ALA A 127 -14.18 6.02 5.43
N VAL A 128 -13.62 5.63 4.28
CA VAL A 128 -12.17 5.46 4.08
C VAL A 128 -11.65 6.60 3.22
N THR A 129 -10.49 7.17 3.59
CA THR A 129 -9.89 8.25 2.81
C THR A 129 -9.47 7.78 1.42
N ASP A 130 -9.82 8.57 0.42
CA ASP A 130 -9.44 8.37 -0.97
C ASP A 130 -7.98 8.80 -1.24
N ARG A 131 -7.57 8.80 -2.52
CA ARG A 131 -6.22 9.24 -2.94
C ARG A 131 -5.89 10.69 -2.59
N ASN A 132 -6.88 11.54 -2.36
CA ASN A 132 -6.72 12.93 -1.95
C ASN A 132 -6.71 13.08 -0.42
N GLY A 133 -6.82 11.97 0.31
CA GLY A 133 -6.87 11.97 1.77
C GLY A 133 -8.26 12.30 2.31
N ASP A 134 -9.30 12.32 1.47
CA ASP A 134 -10.62 12.78 1.83
C ASP A 134 -11.52 11.58 2.17
N ALA A 135 -12.16 11.62 3.34
CA ALA A 135 -13.22 10.71 3.74
C ALA A 135 -14.50 11.52 3.98
N MET A 136 -15.59 11.15 3.33
CA MET A 136 -16.85 11.89 3.40
C MET A 136 -18.02 10.99 3.72
N VAL A 137 -18.94 11.48 4.55
CA VAL A 137 -20.21 10.82 4.87
C VAL A 137 -21.37 11.80 4.72
N SER A 138 -22.57 11.29 4.40
CA SER A 138 -23.80 12.07 4.54
C SER A 138 -24.10 12.30 6.01
N ALA A 139 -24.09 13.56 6.43
CA ALA A 139 -24.38 13.94 7.80
C ALA A 139 -25.85 13.61 8.11
N PRO A 140 -26.15 12.90 9.21
CA PRO A 140 -27.54 12.67 9.57
C PRO A 140 -28.26 13.98 9.90
N GLU A 141 -29.53 14.08 9.54
CA GLU A 141 -30.34 15.28 9.76
C GLU A 141 -30.37 15.67 11.25
N GLY A 142 -30.17 16.97 11.54
CA GLY A 142 -30.15 17.50 12.90
C GLY A 142 -28.92 17.12 13.73
N GLU A 143 -27.96 16.39 13.18
CA GLU A 143 -26.74 16.01 13.88
C GLU A 143 -25.59 16.98 13.63
N THR A 144 -24.70 17.06 14.62
CA THR A 144 -23.41 17.78 14.53
C THR A 144 -22.28 16.80 14.77
N TRP A 145 -21.18 16.94 14.04
CA TRP A 145 -20.02 16.08 14.19
C TRP A 145 -19.28 16.44 15.49
N SER A 146 -19.10 15.48 16.40
CA SER A 146 -18.49 15.74 17.71
C SER A 146 -17.10 15.11 17.85
N ARG A 147 -16.88 13.91 17.33
CA ARG A 147 -15.62 13.16 17.49
C ARG A 147 -15.24 12.39 16.24
N ALA A 148 -13.95 12.20 16.03
CA ALA A 148 -13.38 11.44 14.93
C ALA A 148 -12.51 10.32 15.45
N GLY A 149 -12.78 9.08 15.04
CA GLY A 149 -11.92 7.92 15.27
C GLY A 149 -11.12 7.61 14.02
N LEU A 150 -9.79 7.48 14.11
CA LEU A 150 -8.93 7.20 12.97
C LEU A 150 -8.13 5.92 13.16
N ARG A 151 -8.09 5.09 12.12
CA ARG A 151 -7.20 3.92 12.03
C ARG A 151 -6.90 3.59 10.58
N ARG A 152 -5.86 2.81 10.33
CA ARG A 152 -5.62 2.25 8.99
C ARG A 152 -6.76 1.33 8.60
N SER A 153 -7.30 1.50 7.39
CA SER A 153 -8.35 0.64 6.84
C SER A 153 -7.86 -0.80 6.75
N GLY A 154 -8.68 -1.75 7.19
CA GLY A 154 -8.31 -3.18 7.29
C GLY A 154 -7.28 -3.50 8.39
N GLY A 155 -6.80 -2.51 9.13
CA GLY A 155 -5.91 -2.69 10.27
C GLY A 155 -6.61 -3.34 11.47
N LYS A 156 -5.85 -4.02 12.32
CA LYS A 156 -6.34 -4.61 13.57
C LYS A 156 -6.30 -3.63 14.76
N ASP A 157 -5.67 -2.47 14.56
CA ASP A 157 -5.50 -1.47 15.61
C ASP A 157 -6.82 -0.82 16.00
N GLN A 158 -6.90 -0.39 17.27
CA GLN A 158 -8.01 0.42 17.76
C GLN A 158 -7.96 1.83 17.15
N ALA A 159 -9.14 2.41 16.92
CA ALA A 159 -9.24 3.79 16.45
C ALA A 159 -8.70 4.78 17.49
N GLN A 160 -7.85 5.71 17.06
CA GLN A 160 -7.44 6.87 17.83
C GLN A 160 -8.55 7.92 17.75
N TRP A 161 -9.11 8.29 18.90
CA TRP A 161 -10.25 9.20 18.96
C TRP A 161 -9.82 10.62 19.30
N PHE A 162 -10.39 11.58 18.59
CA PHE A 162 -10.16 13.01 18.76
C PHE A 162 -11.50 13.73 18.87
N ASP A 163 -11.57 14.73 19.74
CA ASP A 163 -12.69 15.66 19.77
C ASP A 163 -12.56 16.62 18.59
N VAL A 164 -13.66 16.85 17.88
CA VAL A 164 -13.70 17.80 16.76
C VAL A 164 -14.00 19.18 17.33
N PRO A 165 -13.09 20.18 17.17
CA PRO A 165 -13.34 21.53 17.66
C PRO A 165 -14.63 22.12 17.11
N GLU A 166 -15.33 22.94 17.89
CA GLU A 166 -16.64 23.51 17.49
C GLU A 166 -16.55 24.27 16.16
N GLU A 167 -15.48 25.03 15.93
CA GLU A 167 -15.22 25.75 14.68
C GLU A 167 -15.15 24.79 13.47
N ARG A 168 -14.49 23.64 13.64
CA ARG A 168 -14.36 22.59 12.62
C ARG A 168 -15.69 21.88 12.38
N SER A 169 -16.42 21.59 13.46
CA SER A 169 -17.76 21.02 13.38
C SER A 169 -18.74 21.96 12.66
N ALA A 170 -18.69 23.27 12.93
CA ALA A 170 -19.54 24.26 12.28
C ALA A 170 -19.28 24.32 10.76
N GLN A 171 -18.01 24.14 10.37
CA GLN A 171 -17.58 24.04 8.97
C GLN A 171 -17.80 22.65 8.36
N ARG A 172 -18.30 21.67 9.14
CA ARG A 172 -18.48 20.27 8.75
C ARG A 172 -17.20 19.61 8.24
N LEU A 173 -16.05 20.10 8.72
CA LEU A 173 -14.74 19.78 8.19
C LEU A 173 -13.71 19.70 9.30
N ALA A 174 -13.01 18.58 9.40
CA ALA A 174 -11.84 18.43 10.27
C ALA A 174 -10.69 17.75 9.51
N ALA A 175 -9.46 18.09 9.86
CA ALA A 175 -8.27 17.50 9.25
C ALA A 175 -7.33 16.93 10.30
N PHE A 176 -6.68 15.83 9.94
CA PHE A 176 -5.84 15.02 10.82
C PHE A 176 -4.50 14.77 10.14
N ALA A 177 -3.44 15.03 10.89
CA ALA A 177 -2.08 14.92 10.43
C ALA A 177 -1.44 13.61 10.86
N VAL A 178 -0.54 13.13 10.01
CA VAL A 178 0.56 12.24 10.39
C VAL A 178 1.89 12.97 10.18
N ASP A 179 2.91 12.59 10.94
CA ASP A 179 4.23 13.24 10.90
C ASP A 179 5.35 12.34 10.33
N ASP A 180 5.06 11.06 10.03
CA ASP A 180 6.01 10.16 9.36
C ASP A 180 5.63 9.97 7.87
N PRO A 181 6.50 10.35 6.92
CA PRO A 181 6.20 10.25 5.49
C PRO A 181 6.11 8.81 5.01
N ALA A 182 6.57 7.83 5.80
CA ALA A 182 6.36 6.44 5.52
C ALA A 182 4.86 6.09 5.48
N TYR A 183 4.00 6.79 6.22
CA TYR A 183 2.56 6.53 6.24
C TYR A 183 1.83 6.92 4.94
N LEU A 184 2.40 7.83 4.15
CA LEU A 184 1.80 8.25 2.88
C LEU A 184 2.06 7.25 1.75
N ARG A 185 3.07 6.37 1.92
CA ARG A 185 3.46 5.40 0.90
C ARG A 185 2.52 4.20 0.94
N LEU A 186 1.51 4.22 0.08
CA LEU A 186 0.80 2.99 -0.26
C LEU A 186 1.66 2.18 -1.23
N PRO A 187 1.83 0.86 -1.00
CA PRO A 187 2.42 0.03 -2.01
C PRO A 187 1.52 0.09 -3.26
N PRO A 188 2.10 0.18 -4.46
CA PRO A 188 1.35 0.29 -5.72
C PRO A 188 0.50 -0.94 -6.05
N PHE A 189 0.73 -2.05 -5.34
CA PHE A 189 -0.09 -3.23 -5.38
C PHE A 189 -0.12 -3.89 -4.00
N GLN A 190 -1.24 -4.52 -3.64
CA GLN A 190 -1.31 -5.40 -2.47
C GLN A 190 -0.81 -6.81 -2.82
N ASN A 191 -1.16 -7.28 -4.03
CA ASN A 191 -0.76 -8.56 -4.58
C ASN A 191 -0.30 -8.38 -6.03
N LEU A 192 0.84 -8.96 -6.40
CA LEU A 192 1.32 -9.03 -7.78
C LEU A 192 1.66 -10.47 -8.13
N ILE A 193 1.17 -10.97 -9.25
CA ILE A 193 1.42 -12.35 -9.68
C ILE A 193 2.24 -12.31 -10.96
N LEU A 194 3.45 -12.86 -10.90
CA LEU A 194 4.32 -13.02 -12.05
C LEU A 194 4.32 -14.47 -12.52
N THR A 195 4.20 -14.68 -13.83
CA THR A 195 4.38 -16.00 -14.45
C THR A 195 5.87 -16.27 -14.63
N VAL A 196 6.31 -17.44 -14.17
CA VAL A 196 7.66 -17.92 -14.43
C VAL A 196 7.72 -18.52 -15.83
N ARG A 197 8.48 -17.89 -16.71
CA ARG A 197 8.67 -18.37 -18.08
C ARG A 197 9.67 -19.52 -18.13
N LYS A 198 9.64 -20.29 -19.22
CA LYS A 198 10.59 -21.39 -19.47
C LYS A 198 12.05 -20.93 -19.54
N ASP A 199 12.29 -19.68 -19.90
CA ASP A 199 13.62 -19.05 -19.94
C ASP A 199 14.06 -18.44 -18.60
N GLY A 200 13.31 -18.67 -17.52
CA GLY A 200 13.60 -18.19 -16.17
C GLY A 200 13.28 -16.70 -15.93
N LYS A 201 12.74 -16.00 -16.95
CA LYS A 201 12.24 -14.63 -16.79
C LYS A 201 10.91 -14.62 -16.05
N LEU A 202 10.61 -13.48 -15.41
CA LEU A 202 9.34 -13.24 -14.75
C LEU A 202 8.50 -12.31 -15.61
N GLU A 203 7.25 -12.67 -15.86
CA GLU A 203 6.35 -11.93 -16.73
C GLU A 203 5.07 -11.55 -15.98
N VAL A 204 4.63 -10.31 -16.14
CA VAL A 204 3.34 -9.84 -15.64
C VAL A 204 2.64 -9.02 -16.72
N ASP A 205 1.32 -9.11 -16.77
CA ASP A 205 0.46 -8.25 -17.57
C ASP A 205 -0.50 -7.56 -16.59
N ASP A 206 -0.35 -6.24 -16.46
CA ASP A 206 -1.13 -5.41 -15.53
C ASP A 206 -2.31 -4.70 -16.23
N GLY A 207 -2.60 -5.06 -17.49
CA GLY A 207 -3.61 -4.43 -18.32
C GLY A 207 -3.16 -3.15 -19.02
N ALA A 208 -2.05 -2.54 -18.60
CA ALA A 208 -1.39 -1.43 -19.31
C ALA A 208 -0.32 -1.95 -20.29
N GLY A 209 0.23 -3.13 -20.02
CA GLY A 209 1.08 -3.84 -20.96
C GLY A 209 1.82 -5.00 -20.32
N ARG A 210 2.52 -5.76 -21.17
CA ARG A 210 3.33 -6.89 -20.72
C ARG A 210 4.70 -6.42 -20.25
N MET A 211 5.02 -6.67 -18.99
CA MET A 211 6.32 -6.42 -18.38
C MET A 211 7.09 -7.73 -18.20
N VAL A 212 8.37 -7.73 -18.61
CA VAL A 212 9.24 -8.90 -18.51
C VAL A 212 10.51 -8.54 -17.75
N TYR A 213 10.74 -9.20 -16.63
CA TYR A 213 11.92 -9.03 -15.79
C TYR A 213 12.92 -10.15 -16.04
N ALA A 214 14.17 -9.79 -16.34
CA ALA A 214 15.27 -10.74 -16.49
C ALA A 214 16.19 -10.68 -15.29
N ARG A 215 16.64 -11.85 -14.83
CA ARG A 215 17.57 -11.94 -13.71
C ARG A 215 18.90 -11.30 -14.10
N GLN A 216 19.47 -10.51 -13.19
CA GLN A 216 20.86 -10.10 -13.29
C GLN A 216 21.74 -11.34 -13.19
N ASN A 217 22.49 -11.62 -14.25
CA ASN A 217 23.56 -12.60 -14.17
C ASN A 217 24.61 -12.04 -13.21
N ALA A 218 24.98 -12.79 -12.17
CA ALA A 218 26.18 -12.48 -11.41
C ALA A 218 27.32 -12.37 -12.43
N GLY A 219 27.86 -11.18 -12.61
CA GLY A 219 28.77 -10.88 -13.71
C GLY A 219 29.93 -11.86 -13.72
N LYS A 220 30.26 -12.37 -14.92
CA LYS A 220 31.67 -12.49 -15.25
C LYS A 220 32.19 -11.05 -15.28
N GLU A 221 32.98 -10.69 -14.28
CA GLU A 221 33.95 -9.63 -14.42
C GLU A 221 34.82 -10.00 -15.65
N GLU A 222 34.89 -9.09 -16.62
CA GLU A 222 35.90 -9.12 -17.68
C GLU A 222 37.06 -8.21 -17.28
#